data_AF-A0A959Y8N2-F1
#
_entry.id   AF-A0A959Y8N2-F1
#
_cell.length_a   1.000
_cell.length_b   1.000
_cell.length_c   1.000
_cell.angle_alpha   90.00
_cell.angle_beta   90.00
_cell.angle_gamma   90.00
#
_symmetry.space_group_name_H-M   'P 1'
#
loop_
_entity.id
_entity.type
_entity.pdbx_description
1 polymer ?
#
loop_
_entity_poly.entity_id
_entity_poly.type
_entity_poly.pdbx_seq_one_letter_code
_entity_poly.pdbx_strand_id
1 'polypeptide(L)'
;HARESGILRSLRLSDELDRHVIYRSFNVKPGDRVGRFVNSGHRLGLLLVEFPDLGSMLWVYDHIYDHMYLEVDVLPRLGYCPLD
;
A
#
# COMPACT_ATOMS: atom_id res chain seq x y z
N HIS A 1 1.16 -1.28 -3.08
CA HIS A 1 2.57 -1.26 -2.60
C HIS A 1 3.03 0.19 -2.50
N ALA A 2 4.13 0.50 -1.78
CA ALA A 2 4.63 1.86 -1.71
C ALA A 2 5.43 2.25 -2.97
N ARG A 3 5.14 3.44 -3.53
CA ARG A 3 5.84 3.98 -4.71
C ARG A 3 7.17 4.63 -4.33
N GLU A 4 7.28 5.09 -3.09
CA GLU A 4 8.44 5.80 -2.55
C GLU A 4 8.84 5.22 -1.19
N SER A 5 10.09 5.45 -0.79
CA SER A 5 10.58 5.07 0.53
C SER A 5 10.32 6.19 1.53
N GLY A 6 9.90 5.85 2.75
CA GLY A 6 9.61 6.84 3.77
C GLY A 6 8.98 6.25 5.03
N ILE A 7 8.30 7.11 5.78
CA ILE A 7 7.54 6.73 6.97
C ILE A 7 6.06 6.62 6.62
N LEU A 8 5.45 5.46 6.88
CA LEU A 8 4.04 5.25 6.65
C LEU A 8 3.21 6.14 7.58
N ARG A 9 2.33 6.98 7.03
CA ARG A 9 1.36 7.77 7.80
C ARG A 9 0.02 7.07 7.89
N SER A 10 -0.51 6.63 6.75
CA SER A 10 -1.78 5.92 6.71
C SER A 10 -1.85 4.96 5.53
N LEU A 11 -2.63 3.90 5.71
CA LEU A 11 -3.04 2.95 4.68
C LEU A 11 -4.53 2.71 4.87
N ARG A 12 -5.32 3.09 3.86
CA ARG A 12 -6.78 3.00 3.89
C ARG A 12 -7.29 2.42 2.59
N LEU A 13 -8.42 1.72 2.68
CA LEU A 13 -9.18 1.27 1.51
C LEU A 13 -10.35 2.22 1.30
N SER A 14 -10.79 2.39 0.05
CA SER A 14 -12.09 3.00 -0.23
C SER A 14 -13.22 2.13 0.32
N ASP A 15 -14.36 2.74 0.65
CA ASP A 15 -15.54 2.03 1.14
C ASP A 15 -16.02 0.95 0.18
N GLU A 16 -15.84 1.16 -1.13
CA GLU A 16 -16.21 0.20 -2.16
C GLU A 16 -15.36 -1.06 -2.08
N LEU A 17 -14.04 -0.94 -2.12
CA LEU A 17 -13.15 -2.10 -1.99
C LEU A 17 -13.28 -2.77 -0.62
N ASP A 18 -13.46 -1.99 0.46
CA ASP A 18 -13.53 -2.51 1.83
C ASP A 18 -14.70 -3.50 2.02
N ARG A 19 -15.83 -3.26 1.34
CA ARG A 19 -17.02 -4.16 1.36
C ARG A 19 -16.74 -5.54 0.78
N HIS A 20 -15.76 -5.66 -0.11
CA HIS A 20 -15.38 -6.90 -0.77
C HIS A 20 -14.30 -7.68 0.00
N VAL A 21 -13.74 -7.13 1.08
CA VAL A 21 -12.65 -7.76 1.82
C VAL A 21 -13.16 -8.87 2.74
N ILE A 22 -12.77 -10.11 2.43
CA ILE A 22 -12.98 -11.26 3.32
C ILE A 22 -11.86 -11.35 4.37
N TYR A 23 -10.63 -11.05 3.95
CA TYR A 23 -9.47 -11.12 4.83
C TYR A 23 -8.48 -10.00 4.53
N ARG A 24 -7.95 -9.41 5.61
CA ARG A 24 -6.87 -8.42 5.54
C ARG A 24 -5.76 -8.77 6.53
N SER A 25 -4.52 -8.65 6.05
CA SER A 25 -3.34 -8.72 6.89
C SER A 25 -2.31 -7.70 6.42
N PHE A 26 -2.07 -6.68 7.23
CA PHE A 26 -1.04 -5.69 6.98
C PHE A 26 0.18 -6.00 7.83
N ASN A 27 1.35 -5.99 7.19
CA ASN A 27 2.65 -6.20 7.85
C ASN A 27 3.25 -4.88 8.37
N VAL A 28 2.52 -3.79 8.22
CA VAL A 28 2.96 -2.42 8.49
C VAL A 28 1.87 -1.67 9.24
N LYS A 29 2.27 -0.70 10.05
CA LYS A 29 1.40 0.24 10.76
C LYS A 29 1.95 1.67 10.65
N PRO A 30 1.13 2.70 10.90
CA PRO A 30 1.61 4.08 10.96
C PRO A 30 2.86 4.23 11.84
N GLY A 31 3.87 4.93 11.33
CA GLY A 31 5.19 5.08 11.94
C GLY A 31 6.25 4.11 11.43
N ASP A 32 5.86 3.02 10.77
CA ASP A 32 6.83 2.07 10.21
C ASP A 32 7.55 2.64 8.98
N ARG A 33 8.79 2.19 8.78
CA ARG A 33 9.53 2.45 7.53
C ARG A 33 8.99 1.57 6.43
N VAL A 34 8.64 2.19 5.31
CA VAL A 34 8.28 1.49 4.07
C VAL A 34 9.28 1.83 2.97
N GLY A 35 9.63 0.85 2.17
CA GLY A 35 10.51 1.02 1.01
C GLY A 35 9.71 1.08 -0.28
N ARG A 36 10.24 1.80 -1.29
CA ARG A 36 9.79 1.63 -2.67
C ARG A 36 9.77 0.14 -3.01
N PHE A 37 8.69 -0.30 -3.65
CA PHE A 37 8.53 -1.70 -4.00
C PHE A 37 9.59 -2.16 -5.02
N VAL A 38 10.39 -3.16 -4.65
CA VAL A 38 11.36 -3.83 -5.54
C VAL A 38 11.03 -5.31 -5.71
N ASN A 39 10.54 -5.96 -4.66
CA ASN A 39 10.20 -7.38 -4.66
C ASN A 39 9.10 -7.68 -3.62
N SER A 40 8.66 -8.94 -3.55
CA SER A 40 7.59 -9.40 -2.67
C SER A 40 7.84 -9.16 -1.18
N GLY A 41 9.09 -9.04 -0.73
CA GLY A 41 9.45 -8.66 0.64
C GLY A 41 9.03 -7.23 1.00
N HIS A 42 8.81 -6.36 0.01
CA HIS A 42 8.36 -4.98 0.18
C HIS A 42 6.84 -4.83 0.14
N ARG A 43 6.09 -5.93 0.16
CA ARG A 43 4.62 -5.88 0.23
C ARG A 43 4.18 -5.29 1.57
N LEU A 44 3.19 -4.41 1.53
CA LEU A 44 2.61 -3.80 2.73
C LEU A 44 1.66 -4.76 3.46
N GLY A 45 1.15 -5.77 2.75
CA GLY A 45 0.21 -6.73 3.28
C GLY A 45 -0.40 -7.62 2.20
N LEU A 46 -1.51 -8.24 2.57
CA LEU A 46 -2.33 -9.10 1.74
C LEU A 46 -3.81 -8.74 1.96
N LEU A 47 -4.56 -8.67 0.86
CA LEU A 47 -6.01 -8.62 0.86
C LEU A 47 -6.53 -9.85 0.12
N LEU A 48 -7.51 -10.53 0.70
CA LEU A 48 -8.35 -11.49 0.00
C LEU A 48 -9.72 -10.85 -0.16
N VAL A 49 -10.18 -10.76 -1.41
CA VAL A 49 -11.41 -10.07 -1.79
C VAL A 49 -12.30 -11.00 -2.59
N GLU A 50 -13.61 -10.84 -2.43
CA GLU A 50 -14.64 -11.55 -3.17
C GLU A 50 -15.62 -10.58 -3.81
N PHE A 51 -15.92 -10.85 -5.07
CA PHE A 51 -16.83 -10.06 -5.89
C PHE A 51 -17.97 -10.95 -6.36
N PRO A 52 -19.17 -10.37 -6.53
CA PRO A 52 -20.34 -11.12 -7.00
C PRO A 52 -20.21 -11.59 -8.46
N ASP A 53 -19.40 -10.90 -9.26
CA ASP A 53 -19.19 -11.20 -10.67
C ASP A 53 -17.81 -10.72 -11.16
N LEU A 54 -17.41 -11.24 -12.33
CA LEU A 54 -16.12 -10.93 -12.96
C LEU A 54 -16.00 -9.47 -13.37
N GLY A 55 -17.09 -8.84 -13.83
CA GLY A 55 -17.07 -7.45 -14.29
C GLY A 55 -16.76 -6.49 -13.14
N SER A 56 -17.42 -6.68 -12.00
CA SER A 56 -17.16 -5.93 -10.77
C SER A 56 -15.71 -6.10 -10.30
N MET A 57 -15.19 -7.34 -10.33
CA MET A 57 -13.79 -7.62 -9.97
C MET A 57 -12.81 -6.88 -10.89
N LEU A 58 -13.00 -6.98 -12.21
CA LEU A 58 -12.12 -6.34 -13.18
C LEU A 58 -12.16 -4.81 -13.05
N TRP A 59 -13.34 -4.24 -12.83
CA TRP A 59 -13.47 -2.80 -12.65
C TRP A 59 -12.68 -2.30 -11.44
N VAL A 60 -12.82 -2.94 -10.27
CA VAL A 60 -12.05 -2.55 -9.07
C VAL A 60 -10.56 -2.80 -9.27
N TYR A 61 -10.18 -3.86 -9.96
CA TYR A 61 -8.78 -4.17 -10.26
C TYR A 61 -8.13 -3.13 -11.16
N ASP A 62 -8.81 -2.71 -12.23
CA ASP A 62 -8.31 -1.69 -13.17
C ASP A 62 -8.17 -0.32 -12.50
N HIS A 63 -8.93 -0.05 -11.44
CA HIS A 63 -8.91 1.19 -10.66
C HIS A 63 -8.31 1.01 -9.26
N ILE A 64 -7.49 -0.03 -9.04
CA ILE A 64 -7.06 -0.41 -7.69
C ILE A 64 -6.31 0.72 -6.94
N TYR A 65 -5.63 1.61 -7.65
CA TYR A 65 -4.94 2.76 -7.05
C TYR A 65 -5.90 3.86 -6.57
N ASP A 66 -7.11 3.92 -7.12
CA ASP A 66 -8.16 4.85 -6.67
C ASP A 66 -8.86 4.31 -5.42
N HIS A 67 -8.79 2.99 -5.20
CA HIS A 67 -9.37 2.30 -4.06
C HIS A 67 -8.40 2.06 -2.90
N MET A 68 -7.10 2.32 -3.09
CA MET A 68 -6.07 2.12 -2.08
C MET A 68 -5.32 3.43 -1.80
N TYR A 69 -5.59 4.02 -0.65
CA TYR A 69 -4.94 5.26 -0.22
C TYR A 69 -3.75 4.95 0.66
N LEU A 70 -2.58 5.41 0.23
CA LEU A 70 -1.32 5.24 0.94
C LEU A 70 -0.66 6.60 1.10
N GLU A 71 -0.46 7.02 2.34
CA GLU A 71 0.24 8.26 2.69
C GLU A 71 1.61 7.91 3.27
N VAL A 72 2.67 8.43 2.65
CA VAL A 72 4.07 8.20 3.07
C VAL A 72 4.78 9.54 3.15
N ASP A 73 5.40 9.80 4.30
CA ASP A 73 6.33 10.91 4.43
C ASP A 73 7.65 10.52 3.81
N VAL A 74 7.94 11.07 2.63
CA VAL A 74 9.20 10.81 1.93
C VAL A 74 10.34 11.38 2.76
N LEU A 75 11.25 10.51 3.17
CA LEU A 75 12.46 10.95 3.84
C LEU A 75 13.35 11.69 2.82
N PRO A 76 13.88 12.87 3.16
CA PRO A 76 14.85 13.53 2.30
C PRO A 76 15.99 12.54 2.04
N ARG A 77 16.47 12.47 0.80
CA ARG A 77 17.75 11.84 0.54
C ARG A 77 18.78 12.67 1.29
N LEU A 78 19.19 12.20 2.46
CA LEU A 78 20.38 12.74 3.11
C LEU A 78 21.48 12.56 2.07
N GLY A 79 21.93 13.69 1.51
CA GLY A 79 23.15 13.73 0.74
C GLY A 79 24.25 13.10 1.60
N TYR A 80 25.13 12.37 0.94
CA TYR A 80 26.38 11.84 1.49
C TYR A 80 26.92 12.75 2.60
N CYS A 81 26.94 12.26 3.84
CA CYS A 81 27.80 12.84 4.87
C CYS A 81 29.06 11.95 4.87
N PRO A 82 30.16 12.36 4.19
CA PRO A 82 31.41 11.66 4.37
C PRO A 82 31.78 11.77 5.85
N LEU A 83 32.09 10.64 6.47
CA LEU A 83 32.67 10.60 7.80
C LEU A 83 34.11 11.13 7.66
N ASP A 84 34.42 12.21 8.36
CA ASP A 84 35.80 12.61 8.67
C ASP A 84 36.41 11.66 9.71
#